data_AF-A0A2D4NWR4-F1
#
_entry.id   AF-A0A2D4NWR4-F1
#
_cell.length_a   1.000
_cell.length_b   1.000
_cell.length_c   1.000
_cell.angle_alpha   90.00
_cell.angle_beta   90.00
_cell.angle_gamma   90.00
#
_symmetry.space_group_name_H-M   'P 1'
#
loop_
_entity.id
_entity.type
_entity.pdbx_description
1 polymer ?
#
loop_
_entity_poly.entity_id
_entity_poly.type
_entity_poly.pdbx_seq_one_letter_code
_entity_poly.pdbx_strand_id
1 'polypeptide(L)'
;EVVCTSFGATILVVVTQYGKMGTLVSVEPEAVPDGINRTLWTTKVLLGKDEPLVHISAKHLVTSVSQEAGNKAVLLAMALKDKSIEGIRRLKELIHQCQVW
;
A
#
# COMPACT_ATOMS: atom_id res chain seq x y z
N GLU A 1 3.56 14.04 -3.26
CA GLU A 1 2.12 13.99 -3.51
C GLU A 1 1.58 12.62 -3.13
N VAL A 2 0.39 12.62 -2.53
CA VAL A 2 -0.36 11.41 -2.18
C VAL A 2 -1.73 11.52 -2.84
N VAL A 3 -2.15 10.47 -3.53
CA VAL A 3 -3.47 10.37 -4.14
C VAL A 3 -4.06 9.01 -3.78
N CYS A 4 -5.31 8.99 -3.32
CA CYS A 4 -6.07 7.76 -3.14
C CYS A 4 -7.31 7.77 -4.04
N THR A 5 -7.64 6.63 -4.62
CA THR A 5 -8.84 6.47 -5.46
C THR A 5 -9.49 5.14 -5.17
N SER A 6 -10.80 5.15 -4.93
CA SER A 6 -11.59 3.96 -4.65
C SER A 6 -12.19 3.39 -5.92
N PHE A 7 -12.02 2.09 -6.13
CA PHE A 7 -12.70 1.30 -7.14
C PHE A 7 -13.54 0.22 -6.45
N GLY A 8 -14.32 -0.53 -7.24
CA GLY A 8 -15.20 -1.59 -6.71
C GLY A 8 -14.49 -2.53 -5.74
N ALA A 9 -13.40 -3.16 -6.17
CA ALA A 9 -12.66 -4.16 -5.40
C ALA A 9 -11.26 -3.70 -4.91
N THR A 10 -10.82 -2.51 -5.30
CA THR A 10 -9.42 -2.07 -5.14
C THR A 10 -9.35 -0.61 -4.72
N ILE A 11 -8.37 -0.27 -3.88
CA ILE A 11 -7.96 1.11 -3.64
C ILE A 11 -6.64 1.36 -4.38
N LEU A 12 -6.58 2.38 -5.22
CA LEU A 12 -5.33 2.88 -5.78
C LEU A 12 -4.73 3.89 -4.80
N VAL A 13 -3.47 3.69 -4.42
CA VAL A 13 -2.69 4.63 -3.62
C VAL A 13 -1.43 5.01 -4.40
N VAL A 14 -1.24 6.31 -4.65
CA VAL A 14 -0.04 6.85 -5.30
C VAL A 14 0.72 7.68 -4.29
N VAL A 15 1.99 7.33 -4.05
CA VAL A 15 2.91 8.07 -3.19
C VAL A 15 4.14 8.44 -4.01
N THR A 16 4.21 9.68 -4.49
CA THR A 16 5.32 10.14 -5.33
C THR A 16 6.02 11.36 -4.76
N GLN A 17 7.35 11.34 -4.71
CA GLN A 17 8.17 12.45 -4.21
C GLN A 17 8.92 13.22 -5.32
N TYR A 18 8.76 12.84 -6.60
CA TYR A 18 9.53 13.41 -7.73
C TYR A 18 8.80 13.47 -9.06
N GLY A 19 7.46 13.35 -9.07
CA GLY A 19 6.72 13.20 -10.32
C GLY A 19 7.05 11.89 -11.06
N LYS A 20 7.62 10.90 -10.36
CA LYS A 20 7.86 9.54 -10.87
C LYS A 20 6.77 8.62 -10.37
N MET A 21 6.33 7.68 -11.19
CA MET A 21 5.41 6.63 -10.75
C MET A 21 6.07 5.68 -9.73
N GLY A 22 7.38 5.41 -9.90
CA GLY A 22 8.14 4.54 -9.00
C GLY A 22 7.87 3.06 -9.23
N THR A 23 7.87 2.27 -8.16
CA THR A 23 7.55 0.85 -8.20
C THR A 23 6.05 0.65 -7.98
N LEU A 24 5.42 -0.17 -8.82
CA LEU A 24 4.01 -0.54 -8.70
C LEU A 24 3.89 -1.89 -8.00
N VAL A 25 3.11 -1.96 -6.94
CA VAL A 25 2.98 -3.13 -6.06
C VAL A 25 1.50 -3.43 -5.84
N SER A 26 1.08 -4.67 -6.11
CA SER A 26 -0.21 -5.19 -5.64
C SER A 26 -0.06 -5.65 -4.20
N VAL A 27 -0.99 -5.24 -3.33
CA VAL A 27 -1.12 -5.72 -1.94
C VAL A 27 -2.50 -6.36 -1.81
N GLU A 28 -2.54 -7.67 -1.67
CA GLU A 28 -3.78 -8.45 -1.69
C GLU A 28 -3.98 -9.17 -0.36
N PRO A 29 -5.17 -9.06 0.26
CA PRO A 29 -5.48 -9.88 1.42
C PRO A 29 -5.62 -11.34 1.00
N GLU A 30 -5.00 -12.24 1.74
CA GLU A 30 -5.19 -13.68 1.54
C GLU A 30 -6.51 -14.13 2.18
N ALA A 31 -7.16 -15.08 1.51
CA ALA A 31 -8.24 -15.84 2.14
C ALA A 31 -7.63 -16.65 3.28
N VAL A 32 -7.97 -16.28 4.51
CA VAL A 32 -7.50 -16.99 5.69
C VAL A 32 -8.56 -18.03 6.07
N PRO A 33 -8.18 -19.30 6.34
CA PRO A 33 -9.10 -20.32 6.81
C PRO A 33 -9.86 -19.89 8.06
N ASP A 34 -11.11 -20.36 8.19
CA ASP A 34 -11.95 -20.09 9.38
C ASP A 34 -11.20 -20.43 10.68
N GLY A 35 -11.18 -19.47 11.61
CA GLY A 35 -10.56 -19.60 12.93
C GLY A 35 -9.25 -18.83 13.13
N ILE A 36 -8.65 -18.24 12.09
CA ILE A 36 -7.48 -17.38 12.22
C ILE A 36 -7.92 -15.91 12.19
N ASN A 37 -7.83 -15.24 13.33
CA ASN A 37 -8.30 -13.86 13.51
C ASN A 37 -7.33 -12.79 12.97
N ARG A 38 -6.52 -13.14 11.96
CA ARG A 38 -5.48 -12.28 11.39
C ARG A 38 -5.48 -12.38 9.88
N THR A 39 -5.85 -11.31 9.20
CA THR A 39 -5.67 -11.16 7.76
C THR A 39 -4.18 -11.23 7.42
N LEU A 40 -3.83 -12.04 6.43
CA LEU A 40 -2.51 -12.07 5.82
C LEU A 40 -2.55 -11.25 4.53
N TRP A 41 -1.43 -10.65 4.15
CA TRP A 41 -1.31 -9.94 2.87
C TRP A 41 -0.16 -10.50 2.06
N THR A 42 -0.40 -10.74 0.79
CA THR A 42 0.65 -10.93 -0.20
C THR A 42 1.01 -9.61 -0.84
N THR A 43 2.24 -9.56 -1.37
CA THR A 43 2.69 -8.43 -2.17
C THR A 43 3.34 -8.91 -3.44
N LYS A 44 3.03 -8.26 -4.56
CA LYS A 44 3.61 -8.57 -5.86
C LYS A 44 4.06 -7.28 -6.54
N VAL A 45 5.34 -7.18 -6.87
CA VAL A 45 5.84 -6.08 -7.71
C VAL A 45 5.36 -6.33 -9.14
N LEU A 46 4.61 -5.38 -9.68
CA LEU A 46 4.05 -5.43 -11.03
C LEU A 46 4.94 -4.71 -12.03
N LEU A 47 5.55 -3.59 -11.60
CA LEU A 47 6.47 -2.78 -12.40
C LEU A 47 7.55 -2.17 -11.50
N GLY A 48 8.78 -2.07 -12.02
CA GLY A 48 9.93 -1.53 -11.28
C GLY A 48 10.84 -2.64 -10.76
N LYS A 49 11.76 -2.28 -9.86
CA LYS A 49 12.69 -3.25 -9.25
C LYS A 49 11.98 -4.05 -8.17
N ASP A 50 12.10 -5.37 -8.27
CA ASP A 50 11.64 -6.31 -7.26
C ASP A 50 12.74 -6.53 -6.22
N GLU A 51 12.61 -5.87 -5.08
CA GLU A 51 13.56 -5.93 -3.97
C GLU A 51 12.79 -6.20 -2.67
N PRO A 52 13.32 -7.01 -1.72
CA PRO A 52 12.60 -7.38 -0.50
C PRO A 52 12.08 -6.19 0.32
N LEU A 53 12.84 -5.08 0.36
CA LEU A 53 12.44 -3.88 1.09
C LEU A 53 11.22 -3.19 0.49
N VAL A 54 10.97 -3.32 -0.81
CA VAL A 54 9.75 -2.78 -1.45
C VAL A 54 8.52 -3.48 -0.88
N HIS A 55 8.56 -4.81 -0.78
CA HIS A 55 7.44 -5.59 -0.24
C HIS A 55 7.14 -5.22 1.22
N ILE A 56 8.19 -5.07 2.04
CA ILE A 56 8.06 -4.68 3.45
C ILE A 56 7.48 -3.26 3.56
N SER A 57 8.00 -2.32 2.76
CA SER A 57 7.54 -0.92 2.77
C SER A 57 6.09 -0.82 2.30
N ALA A 58 5.72 -1.52 1.24
CA ALA A 58 4.36 -1.57 0.72
C ALA A 58 3.38 -2.08 1.79
N LYS A 59 3.67 -3.24 2.41
CA LYS A 59 2.84 -3.76 3.51
C LYS A 59 2.74 -2.75 4.65
N HIS A 60 3.85 -2.17 5.08
CA HIS A 60 3.84 -1.26 6.22
C HIS A 60 3.03 0.02 5.95
N LEU A 61 3.01 0.49 4.70
CA LEU A 61 2.27 1.69 4.29
C LEU A 61 0.76 1.46 4.18
N VAL A 62 0.31 0.38 3.50
CA VAL A 62 -1.08 0.30 3.03
C VAL A 62 -1.91 -0.87 3.56
N THR A 63 -1.40 -1.70 4.48
CA THR A 63 -2.25 -2.75 5.07
C THR A 63 -3.42 -2.18 5.88
N SER A 64 -3.25 -1.08 6.60
CA SER A 64 -4.36 -0.42 7.31
C SER A 64 -5.42 0.10 6.34
N VAL A 65 -5.00 0.63 5.18
CA VAL A 65 -5.92 1.03 4.09
C VAL A 65 -6.74 -0.17 3.63
N SER A 66 -6.10 -1.31 3.37
CA SER A 66 -6.80 -2.54 2.97
C SER A 66 -7.81 -2.98 4.04
N GLN A 67 -7.41 -3.01 5.31
CA GLN A 67 -8.28 -3.41 6.42
C GLN A 67 -9.49 -2.50 6.58
N GLU A 68 -9.26 -1.18 6.65
CA GLU A 68 -10.31 -0.17 6.81
C GLU A 68 -11.25 -0.12 5.60
N ALA A 69 -10.76 -0.43 4.41
CA ALA A 69 -11.55 -0.55 3.18
C ALA A 69 -12.31 -1.88 3.05
N GLY A 70 -12.43 -2.67 4.12
CA GLY A 70 -13.14 -3.96 4.11
C GLY A 70 -12.35 -5.09 3.47
N ASN A 71 -11.03 -5.14 3.69
CA ASN A 71 -10.10 -6.08 3.04
C ASN A 71 -10.15 -6.01 1.51
N LYS A 72 -10.26 -4.80 0.94
CA LYS A 72 -10.03 -4.59 -0.49
C LYS A 72 -8.54 -4.71 -0.82
N ALA A 73 -8.24 -5.10 -2.05
CA ALA A 73 -6.87 -5.06 -2.56
C ALA A 73 -6.38 -3.60 -2.64
N VAL A 74 -5.08 -3.39 -2.52
CA VAL A 74 -4.46 -2.08 -2.71
C VAL A 74 -3.46 -2.15 -3.84
N LEU A 75 -3.63 -1.29 -4.85
CA LEU A 75 -2.63 -1.05 -5.88
C LEU A 75 -1.80 0.16 -5.45
N LEU A 76 -0.54 -0.06 -5.09
CA LEU A 76 0.37 0.97 -4.60
C LEU A 76 1.40 1.36 -5.66
N ALA A 77 1.42 2.61 -6.08
CA ALA A 77 2.54 3.21 -6.80
C ALA A 77 3.40 4.00 -5.80
N MET A 78 4.68 3.65 -5.65
CA MET A 78 5.56 4.28 -4.68
C MET A 78 6.91 4.71 -5.26
N ALA A 79 7.19 6.01 -5.16
CA ALA A 79 8.47 6.64 -5.47
C ALA A 79 8.98 7.41 -4.24
N LEU A 80 9.64 6.69 -3.33
CA LEU A 80 10.12 7.23 -2.05
C LEU A 80 11.62 7.57 -2.10
N LYS A 81 11.97 8.78 -1.68
CA LYS A 81 13.35 9.21 -1.40
C LYS A 81 13.82 8.65 -0.07
N ASP A 82 13.00 8.86 0.96
CA ASP A 82 13.29 8.45 2.33
C ASP A 82 12.44 7.24 2.70
N LYS A 83 13.12 6.12 3.01
CA LYS A 83 12.52 4.87 3.46
C LYS A 83 12.70 4.66 4.97
N SER A 84 13.09 5.70 5.71
CA SER A 84 13.19 5.67 7.17
C SER A 84 11.83 5.40 7.83
N ILE A 85 11.84 4.89 9.06
CA ILE A 85 10.61 4.64 9.83
C ILE A 85 9.79 5.92 10.00
N GLU A 86 10.46 7.04 10.26
CA GLU A 86 9.82 8.36 10.42
C GLU A 86 9.19 8.83 9.10
N GLY A 87 9.90 8.67 7.98
CA GLY A 87 9.36 8.95 6.65
C GLY A 87 8.12 8.12 6.34
N ILE A 88 8.15 6.82 6.66
CA ILE A 88 7.00 5.92 6.47
C ILE A 88 5.82 6.33 7.37
N ARG A 89 6.04 6.68 8.64
CA ARG A 89 4.95 7.15 9.53
C ARG A 89 4.24 8.38 8.98
N ARG A 90 5.00 9.40 8.55
CA ARG A 90 4.43 10.61 7.94
C ARG A 90 3.65 10.30 6.67
N LEU A 91 4.15 9.38 5.85
CA LEU A 91 3.42 8.95 4.65
C LEU A 91 2.10 8.25 4.99
N LYS A 92 2.04 7.45 6.07
CA LYS A 92 0.78 6.84 6.52
C LYS A 92 -0.23 7.89 6.97
N GLU A 93 0.20 8.91 7.71
CA GLU A 93 -0.66 10.03 8.11
C GLU A 93 -1.21 10.78 6.89
N LEU A 94 -0.36 11.06 5.89
CA LEU A 94 -0.78 11.70 4.64
C LEU A 94 -1.75 10.83 3.83
N ILE A 95 -1.54 9.51 3.77
CA ILE A 95 -2.47 8.58 3.12
C ILE A 95 -3.83 8.63 3.81
N HIS A 96 -3.86 8.66 5.14
CA HIS A 96 -5.11 8.72 5.90
C HIS A 96 -5.86 10.04 5.70
N GLN A 97 -5.14 11.16 5.56
CA GLN A 97 -5.76 12.46 5.19
C GLN A 97 -6.42 12.44 3.80
N CYS A 98 -6.00 11.52 2.91
CA CYS A 98 -6.57 11.33 1.59
C CYS A 98 -7.58 10.16 1.54
N GLN A 99 -8.17 9.77 2.68
CA GLN A 99 -9.09 8.63 2.74
C GLN A 99 -10.27 8.78 1.76
N VAL A 100 -10.56 7.68 1.04
CA VAL A 100 -11.65 7.54 0.05
C VAL A 100 -12.38 6.20 0.16
N TRP A 101 -12.08 5.43 1.21
CA TRP A 101 -12.69 4.15 1.53
C TRP A 101 -13.67 4.28 2.69
#